data_AF-A0A4Q0Z2N5-F1
#
_entry.id   AF-A0A4Q0Z2N5-F1
#
_cell.length_a   1.000
_cell.length_b   1.000
_cell.length_c   1.000
_cell.angle_alpha   90.00
_cell.angle_beta   90.00
_cell.angle_gamma   90.00
#
_symmetry.space_group_name_H-M   'P 1'
#
loop_
_entity.id
_entity.type
_entity.pdbx_description
1 polymer ?
#
loop_
_entity_poly.entity_id
_entity_poly.type
_entity_poly.pdbx_seq_one_letter_code
_entity_poly.pdbx_strand_id
1 'polypeptide(L)'
;MNDKEKIFNDLVSCLDTEHTLFSKKDRFLQNLNYVKKLLFSGLSTKKQIELYSKEIEEISRSAYENYCKKYLKEEYEKGLLNTLLFRNIKSIAHYLTQEEKPTSTKIYNILLESGSLKQARNKKDSSIDYKTFEELLKEFLKNKGYENIIEFDKEKTQINIENTNETTAVQNTQQEEEKEVKIELVDGTYKYYDKNLLKTEFIEFENSYIDNNIKETNVYYIQARYIDKEYSFEKFKEVIKTNNLIENYSIIVHNNSSVDTRLYIYRFIDNKLIMLKSLDAASCVFELDELIRRGRTNFFEKLDEHIHYITN
;
A
#
# COMPACT_ATOMS: atom_id res chain seq x y z
N MET A 1 34.92 10.27 -59.17
CA MET A 1 33.50 9.89 -59.06
C MET A 1 32.71 10.74 -60.03
N ASN A 2 31.96 10.10 -60.93
CA ASN A 2 31.16 10.78 -61.95
C ASN A 2 29.93 11.40 -61.27
N ASP A 3 29.53 12.62 -61.62
CA ASP A 3 28.42 13.34 -60.96
C ASP A 3 27.11 12.52 -60.98
N LYS A 4 26.93 11.66 -61.99
CA LYS A 4 25.80 10.73 -62.07
C LYS A 4 25.80 9.65 -60.98
N GLU A 5 26.98 9.19 -60.59
CA GLU A 5 27.18 8.18 -59.55
C GLU A 5 26.92 8.78 -58.16
N LYS A 6 27.26 10.07 -58.00
CA LYS A 6 26.97 10.85 -56.78
C LYS A 6 25.46 11.13 -56.65
N ILE A 7 24.81 11.53 -57.74
CA ILE A 7 23.35 11.75 -57.79
C ILE A 7 22.58 10.44 -57.54
N PHE A 8 23.05 9.31 -58.10
CA PHE A 8 22.42 8.01 -57.86
C PHE A 8 22.53 7.60 -56.38
N ASN A 9 23.70 7.76 -55.76
CA ASN A 9 23.89 7.46 -54.34
C ASN A 9 23.08 8.40 -53.43
N ASP A 10 22.95 9.69 -53.77
CA ASP A 10 22.09 10.62 -53.04
C ASP A 10 20.61 10.22 -53.13
N LEU A 11 20.14 9.78 -54.31
CA LEU A 11 18.76 9.33 -54.52
C LEU A 11 18.46 7.99 -53.84
N VAL A 12 19.42 7.06 -53.81
CA VAL A 12 19.32 5.79 -53.07
C VAL A 12 19.37 6.05 -51.55
N SER A 13 20.18 6.98 -51.07
CA SER A 13 20.20 7.37 -49.66
C SER A 13 18.89 8.00 -49.18
N CYS A 14 18.12 8.62 -50.07
CA CYS A 14 16.75 9.09 -49.81
C CYS A 14 15.74 7.94 -49.70
N LEU A 15 16.02 6.78 -50.28
CA LEU A 15 15.19 5.57 -50.19
C LEU A 15 15.57 4.70 -48.97
N ASP A 16 16.82 4.78 -48.52
CA ASP A 16 17.40 3.94 -47.45
C ASP A 16 17.39 4.56 -46.05
N THR A 17 16.71 5.70 -45.82
CA THR A 17 16.32 6.04 -44.44
C THR A 17 15.15 5.15 -44.01
N GLU A 18 15.47 3.93 -43.61
CA GLU A 18 14.72 3.09 -42.67
C GLU A 18 14.63 3.74 -41.28
N HIS A 19 14.31 5.03 -41.20
CA HIS A 19 13.51 5.47 -40.08
C HIS A 19 12.12 4.94 -40.38
N THR A 20 11.74 3.85 -39.69
CA THR A 20 10.33 3.58 -39.44
C THR A 20 9.78 4.85 -38.78
N LEU A 21 9.29 5.76 -39.61
CA LEU A 21 8.51 6.91 -39.21
C LEU A 21 7.25 6.29 -38.61
N PHE A 22 7.31 5.92 -37.32
CA PHE A 22 6.13 5.61 -36.57
C PHE A 22 5.20 6.78 -36.79
N SER A 23 4.12 6.51 -37.52
CA SER A 23 3.15 7.55 -37.82
C SER A 23 2.65 8.09 -36.48
N LYS A 24 2.12 9.32 -36.46
CA LYS A 24 1.48 9.85 -35.24
C LYS A 24 0.44 8.86 -34.67
N LYS A 25 -0.19 8.08 -35.55
CA LYS A 25 -1.11 6.98 -35.20
C LYS A 25 -0.40 5.83 -34.50
N ASP A 26 0.76 5.38 -34.98
CA ASP A 26 1.48 4.25 -34.37
C ASP A 26 2.04 4.61 -32.99
N ARG A 27 2.60 5.83 -32.84
CA ARG A 27 3.03 6.34 -31.53
C ARG A 27 1.84 6.43 -30.57
N PHE A 28 0.70 6.91 -31.04
CA PHE A 28 -0.52 6.96 -30.24
C PHE A 28 -0.97 5.56 -29.80
N LEU A 29 -0.95 4.57 -30.70
CA LEU A 29 -1.29 3.17 -30.38
C LEU A 29 -0.30 2.53 -29.40
N GLN A 30 0.99 2.79 -29.54
CA GLN A 30 2.01 2.35 -28.60
C GLN A 30 1.76 2.94 -27.20
N ASN A 31 1.51 4.25 -27.12
CA ASN A 31 1.18 4.91 -25.86
C ASN A 31 -0.09 4.33 -25.24
N LEU A 32 -1.14 4.10 -26.02
CA LEU A 32 -2.36 3.44 -25.55
C LEU A 32 -2.06 2.06 -24.95
N ASN A 33 -1.31 1.22 -25.67
CA ASN A 33 -0.97 -0.12 -25.21
C ASN A 33 -0.11 -0.10 -23.94
N TYR A 34 0.80 0.88 -23.83
CA TYR A 34 1.62 1.03 -22.63
C TYR A 34 0.79 1.46 -21.43
N VAL A 35 -0.09 2.46 -21.59
CA VAL A 35 -1.02 2.89 -20.54
C VAL A 35 -1.93 1.74 -20.11
N LYS A 36 -2.45 0.93 -21.06
CA LYS A 36 -3.23 -0.29 -20.72
C LYS A 36 -2.42 -1.22 -19.81
N LYS A 37 -1.16 -1.53 -20.15
CA LYS A 37 -0.30 -2.38 -19.31
C LYS A 37 -0.13 -1.80 -17.90
N LEU A 38 0.06 -0.48 -17.78
CA LEU A 38 0.18 0.19 -16.49
C LEU A 38 -1.12 0.11 -15.69
N LEU A 39 -2.28 0.26 -16.31
CA LEU A 39 -3.58 0.14 -15.64
C LEU A 39 -3.82 -1.26 -15.07
N PHE A 40 -3.39 -2.31 -15.77
CA PHE A 40 -3.53 -3.70 -15.32
C PHE A 40 -2.42 -4.17 -14.37
N SER A 41 -1.41 -3.34 -14.10
CA SER A 41 -0.28 -3.70 -13.23
C SER A 41 -0.60 -3.66 -11.73
N GLY A 42 -1.75 -3.11 -11.34
CA GLY A 42 -2.11 -2.87 -9.93
C GLY A 42 -1.36 -1.72 -9.27
N LEU A 43 -0.59 -0.94 -10.04
CA LEU A 43 0.12 0.24 -9.54
C LEU A 43 -0.84 1.39 -9.25
N SER A 44 -0.54 2.19 -8.22
CA SER A 44 -1.26 3.45 -7.97
C SER A 44 -1.11 4.41 -9.15
N THR A 45 -2.10 5.28 -9.36
CA THR A 45 -2.07 6.31 -10.41
C THR A 45 -0.78 7.13 -10.39
N LYS A 46 -0.26 7.47 -9.21
CA LYS A 46 1.03 8.17 -9.04
C LYS A 46 2.20 7.36 -9.65
N LYS A 47 2.31 6.06 -9.33
CA LYS A 47 3.36 5.20 -9.88
C LYS A 47 3.19 4.94 -11.38
N GLN A 48 1.95 4.83 -11.85
CA GLN A 48 1.69 4.71 -13.29
C GLN A 48 2.20 5.94 -14.04
N ILE A 49 1.92 7.15 -13.55
CA ILE A 49 2.41 8.41 -14.12
C ILE A 49 3.94 8.48 -14.07
N GLU A 50 4.56 8.06 -12.95
CA GLU A 50 6.02 8.03 -12.82
C GLU A 50 6.67 7.13 -13.86
N LEU A 51 6.13 5.93 -14.10
CA LEU A 51 6.63 5.01 -15.12
C LEU A 51 6.36 5.53 -16.54
N TYR A 52 5.15 6.04 -16.79
CA TYR A 52 4.79 6.63 -18.07
C TYR A 52 5.71 7.81 -18.45
N SER A 53 6.04 8.65 -17.47
CA SER A 53 6.88 9.83 -17.66
C SER A 53 8.36 9.50 -17.89
N LYS A 54 8.81 8.28 -17.61
CA LYS A 54 10.17 7.81 -17.93
C LYS A 54 10.36 7.53 -19.42
N GLU A 55 9.29 7.23 -20.15
CA GLU A 55 9.38 6.75 -21.54
C GLU A 55 8.91 7.79 -22.58
N ILE A 56 7.99 8.70 -22.23
CA ILE A 56 7.29 9.52 -23.22
C ILE A 56 7.44 11.02 -22.96
N GLU A 57 6.99 11.53 -21.80
CA GLU A 57 7.18 12.93 -21.33
C GLU A 57 6.56 13.09 -19.93
N GLU A 58 6.99 14.09 -19.15
CA GLU A 58 6.35 14.41 -17.88
C GLU A 58 4.89 14.85 -18.07
N ILE A 59 3.96 14.16 -17.42
CA ILE A 59 2.52 14.43 -17.53
C ILE A 59 1.88 14.70 -16.16
N SER A 60 1.02 15.71 -16.11
CA SER A 60 0.25 15.98 -14.89
C SER A 60 -0.78 14.87 -14.64
N ARG A 61 -1.14 14.66 -13.37
CA ARG A 61 -2.16 13.68 -12.98
C ARG A 61 -3.49 13.89 -13.69
N SER A 62 -3.97 15.13 -13.76
CA SER A 62 -5.25 15.45 -14.42
C SER A 62 -5.20 15.16 -15.92
N ALA A 63 -4.08 15.45 -16.59
CA ALA A 63 -3.89 15.14 -18.01
C ALA A 63 -3.87 13.63 -18.25
N TYR A 64 -3.17 12.87 -17.41
CA TYR A 64 -3.15 11.40 -17.48
C TYR A 64 -4.54 10.80 -17.26
N GLU A 65 -5.25 11.21 -16.21
CA GLU A 65 -6.61 10.74 -15.94
C GLU A 65 -7.59 11.10 -17.06
N ASN A 66 -7.49 12.31 -17.62
CA ASN A 66 -8.32 12.73 -18.76
C ASN A 66 -8.01 11.91 -20.01
N TYR A 67 -6.75 11.60 -20.26
CA TYR A 67 -6.35 10.73 -21.36
C TYR A 67 -6.95 9.33 -21.20
N CYS A 68 -6.82 8.72 -20.02
CA CYS A 68 -7.42 7.43 -19.72
C CYS A 68 -8.94 7.45 -19.87
N LYS A 69 -9.64 8.43 -19.29
CA LYS A 69 -11.10 8.57 -19.39
C LYS A 69 -11.58 8.76 -20.83
N LYS A 70 -10.79 9.43 -21.66
CA LYS A 70 -11.15 9.74 -23.05
C LYS A 70 -10.92 8.56 -24.00
N TYR A 71 -9.83 7.80 -23.81
CA TYR A 71 -9.40 6.80 -24.78
C TYR A 71 -9.39 5.35 -24.26
N LEU A 72 -9.46 5.16 -22.93
CA LEU A 72 -9.29 3.88 -22.23
C LEU A 72 -10.28 3.75 -21.07
N LYS A 73 -11.52 4.20 -21.24
CA LYS A 73 -12.47 4.37 -20.13
C LYS A 73 -12.69 3.06 -19.36
N GLU A 74 -12.97 1.98 -20.06
CA GLU A 74 -13.23 0.67 -19.46
C GLU A 74 -11.99 0.09 -18.78
N GLU A 75 -10.83 0.18 -19.43
CA GLU A 75 -9.57 -0.27 -18.85
C GLU A 75 -9.16 0.58 -17.64
N TYR A 76 -9.48 1.86 -17.65
CA TYR A 76 -9.23 2.76 -16.53
C TYR A 76 -10.07 2.39 -15.32
N GLU A 77 -11.37 2.16 -15.51
CA GLU A 77 -12.28 1.71 -14.45
C GLU A 77 -11.84 0.35 -13.88
N LYS A 78 -11.50 -0.63 -14.74
CA LYS A 78 -10.93 -1.91 -14.30
C LYS A 78 -9.60 -1.77 -13.59
N GLY A 79 -8.72 -0.88 -14.06
CA GLY A 79 -7.42 -0.63 -13.45
C GLY A 79 -7.52 -0.05 -12.03
N LEU A 80 -8.53 0.79 -11.76
CA LEU A 80 -8.81 1.29 -10.42
C LEU A 80 -9.21 0.14 -9.47
N LEU A 81 -10.07 -0.76 -9.93
CA LEU A 81 -10.48 -1.94 -9.16
C LEU A 81 -9.32 -2.90 -8.90
N ASN A 82 -8.48 -3.16 -9.90
CA ASN A 82 -7.27 -3.95 -9.74
C ASN A 82 -6.33 -3.32 -8.71
N THR A 83 -6.08 -2.02 -8.80
CA THR A 83 -5.24 -1.29 -7.83
C THR A 83 -5.75 -1.47 -6.40
N LEU A 84 -7.07 -1.45 -6.22
CA LEU A 84 -7.70 -1.69 -4.92
C LEU A 84 -7.48 -3.12 -4.41
N LEU A 85 -7.65 -4.14 -5.26
CA LEU A 85 -7.33 -5.53 -4.90
C LEU A 85 -5.85 -5.68 -4.52
N PHE A 86 -4.94 -5.15 -5.35
CA PHE A 86 -3.49 -5.27 -5.14
C PHE A 86 -3.00 -4.53 -3.89
N ARG A 87 -3.65 -3.44 -3.48
CA ARG A 87 -3.38 -2.78 -2.19
C ARG A 87 -3.56 -3.74 -1.01
N ASN A 88 -4.53 -4.64 -1.11
CA ASN A 88 -4.93 -5.56 -0.05
C ASN A 88 -4.34 -6.96 -0.21
N ILE A 89 -3.44 -7.18 -1.18
CA ILE A 89 -3.00 -8.53 -1.55
C ILE A 89 -2.27 -9.26 -0.43
N LYS A 90 -1.58 -8.52 0.44
CA LYS A 90 -0.90 -9.09 1.61
C LYS A 90 -1.90 -9.61 2.64
N SER A 91 -2.93 -8.83 2.94
CA SER A 91 -4.00 -9.22 3.85
C SER A 91 -4.77 -10.41 3.28
N ILE A 92 -5.10 -10.38 1.97
CA ILE A 92 -5.72 -11.52 1.28
C ILE A 92 -4.85 -12.78 1.38
N ALA A 93 -3.56 -12.69 1.06
CA ALA A 93 -2.63 -13.83 1.14
C ALA A 93 -2.49 -14.36 2.57
N HIS A 94 -2.54 -13.48 3.57
CA HIS A 94 -2.52 -13.86 4.97
C HIS A 94 -3.75 -14.74 5.32
N TYR A 95 -4.97 -14.29 5.01
CA TYR A 95 -6.19 -15.06 5.30
C TYR A 95 -6.22 -16.39 4.55
N LEU A 96 -5.81 -16.40 3.29
CA LEU A 96 -5.73 -17.62 2.48
C LEU A 96 -4.79 -18.68 3.06
N THR A 97 -3.78 -18.28 3.85
CA THR A 97 -2.75 -19.19 4.36
C THR A 97 -2.91 -19.57 5.83
N GLN A 98 -3.67 -18.81 6.61
CA GLN A 98 -3.90 -19.09 8.04
C GLN A 98 -5.21 -19.82 8.32
N GLU A 99 -6.18 -19.74 7.43
CA GLU A 99 -7.45 -20.44 7.61
C GLU A 99 -7.37 -21.86 7.05
N GLU A 100 -7.89 -22.83 7.80
CA GLU A 100 -7.94 -24.23 7.36
C GLU A 100 -8.87 -24.41 6.14
N LYS A 101 -9.89 -23.54 6.01
CA LYS A 101 -10.87 -23.51 4.92
C LYS A 101 -11.26 -22.06 4.60
N PRO A 102 -10.41 -21.29 3.89
CA PRO A 102 -10.72 -19.91 3.57
C PRO A 102 -11.88 -19.83 2.58
N THR A 103 -12.78 -18.86 2.79
CA THR A 103 -13.90 -18.56 1.88
C THR A 103 -13.84 -17.12 1.38
N SER A 104 -14.31 -16.88 0.15
CA SER A 104 -14.28 -15.54 -0.45
C SER A 104 -15.15 -14.55 0.32
N THR A 105 -16.31 -14.95 0.85
CA THR A 105 -17.16 -14.09 1.69
C THR A 105 -16.46 -13.64 2.97
N LYS A 106 -15.72 -14.55 3.63
CA LYS A 106 -15.05 -14.19 4.89
C LYS A 106 -13.94 -13.17 4.68
N ILE A 107 -13.12 -13.36 3.65
CA ILE A 107 -12.08 -12.39 3.27
C ILE A 107 -12.73 -11.05 2.90
N TYR A 108 -13.81 -11.06 2.13
CA TYR A 108 -14.54 -9.85 1.75
C TYR A 108 -15.02 -9.07 2.98
N ASN A 109 -15.68 -9.73 3.94
CA ASN A 109 -16.22 -9.08 5.13
C ASN A 109 -15.12 -8.44 5.98
N ILE A 110 -13.99 -9.12 6.18
CA ILE A 110 -12.87 -8.60 6.94
C ILE A 110 -12.27 -7.34 6.26
N LEU A 111 -12.08 -7.40 4.94
CA LEU A 111 -11.59 -6.26 4.17
C LEU A 111 -12.61 -5.11 4.14
N LEU A 112 -13.91 -5.41 4.21
CA LEU A 112 -14.97 -4.42 4.27
C LEU A 112 -15.01 -3.71 5.63
N GLU A 113 -14.95 -4.46 6.73
CA GLU A 113 -14.95 -3.95 8.11
C GLU A 113 -13.72 -3.09 8.41
N SER A 114 -12.57 -3.43 7.85
CA SER A 114 -11.35 -2.61 7.93
C SER A 114 -11.39 -1.36 7.04
N GLY A 115 -12.41 -1.21 6.19
CA GLY A 115 -12.53 -0.10 5.24
C GLY A 115 -11.60 -0.22 4.02
N SER A 116 -10.93 -1.35 3.87
CA SER A 116 -9.91 -1.62 2.84
C SER A 116 -10.49 -1.72 1.41
N LEU A 117 -11.81 -1.88 1.28
CA LEU A 117 -12.52 -2.03 0.01
C LEU A 117 -13.17 -0.75 -0.54
N LYS A 118 -12.94 0.42 0.07
CA LYS A 118 -13.52 1.70 -0.40
C LYS A 118 -12.93 2.17 -1.73
N GLN A 119 -13.79 2.44 -2.71
CA GLN A 119 -13.40 3.02 -4.01
C GLN A 119 -13.23 4.54 -3.95
N ALA A 120 -14.02 5.24 -3.11
CA ALA A 120 -13.98 6.70 -3.01
C ALA A 120 -13.88 7.15 -1.54
N ARG A 121 -13.01 8.14 -1.29
CA ARG A 121 -12.91 8.75 0.04
C ARG A 121 -14.24 9.44 0.39
N ASN A 122 -14.70 9.29 1.62
CA ASN A 122 -15.87 9.96 2.22
C ASN A 122 -17.26 9.60 1.66
N LYS A 123 -17.38 8.51 0.89
CA LYS A 123 -18.66 7.94 0.52
C LYS A 123 -18.85 6.62 1.25
N LYS A 124 -19.80 6.60 2.20
CA LYS A 124 -20.09 5.42 3.04
C LYS A 124 -20.38 4.17 2.20
N ASP A 125 -21.07 4.35 1.08
CA ASP A 125 -21.52 3.26 0.20
C ASP A 125 -20.63 3.09 -1.05
N SER A 126 -19.36 3.51 -0.99
CA SER A 126 -18.43 3.43 -2.13
C SER A 126 -17.55 2.19 -2.15
N SER A 127 -17.83 1.17 -1.33
CA SER A 127 -17.07 -0.07 -1.37
C SER A 127 -17.34 -0.85 -2.66
N ILE A 128 -16.35 -1.61 -3.13
CA ILE A 128 -16.63 -2.62 -4.17
C ILE A 128 -17.69 -3.60 -3.64
N ASP A 129 -18.63 -3.98 -4.49
CA ASP A 129 -19.57 -5.04 -4.15
C ASP A 129 -18.87 -6.40 -4.14
N TYR A 130 -19.49 -7.37 -3.45
CA TYR A 130 -18.95 -8.71 -3.30
C TYR A 130 -18.70 -9.40 -4.64
N LYS A 131 -19.62 -9.27 -5.62
CA LYS A 131 -19.48 -9.94 -6.90
C LYS A 131 -18.28 -9.44 -7.67
N THR A 132 -18.08 -8.12 -7.70
CA THR A 132 -16.88 -7.50 -8.27
C THR A 132 -15.61 -7.98 -7.57
N PHE A 133 -15.60 -8.02 -6.23
CA PHE A 133 -14.46 -8.54 -5.47
C PHE A 133 -14.15 -10.01 -5.80
N GLU A 134 -15.19 -10.84 -5.83
CA GLU A 134 -15.10 -12.28 -6.11
C GLU A 134 -14.49 -12.53 -7.49
N GLU A 135 -14.99 -11.84 -8.52
CA GLU A 135 -14.49 -11.93 -9.90
C GLU A 135 -13.00 -11.54 -9.98
N LEU A 136 -12.61 -10.44 -9.32
CA LEU A 136 -11.22 -9.97 -9.28
C LEU A 136 -10.29 -10.96 -8.57
N LEU A 137 -10.71 -11.49 -7.41
CA LEU A 137 -9.94 -12.46 -6.65
C LEU A 137 -9.79 -13.76 -7.44
N LYS A 138 -10.86 -14.23 -8.08
CA LYS A 138 -10.87 -15.43 -8.91
C LYS A 138 -9.94 -15.29 -10.11
N GLU A 139 -10.00 -14.17 -10.82
CA GLU A 139 -9.09 -13.87 -11.93
C GLU A 139 -7.63 -13.83 -11.45
N PHE A 140 -7.36 -13.17 -10.32
CA PHE A 140 -6.03 -13.11 -9.74
C PHE A 140 -5.47 -14.49 -9.40
N LEU A 141 -6.24 -15.31 -8.67
CA LEU A 141 -5.82 -16.65 -8.26
C LEU A 141 -5.62 -17.57 -9.46
N LYS A 142 -6.50 -17.48 -10.46
CA LYS A 142 -6.36 -18.16 -11.76
C LYS A 142 -5.06 -17.82 -12.45
N ASN A 143 -4.74 -16.54 -12.59
CA ASN A 143 -3.50 -16.08 -13.21
C ASN A 143 -2.24 -16.52 -12.45
N LYS A 144 -2.38 -16.91 -11.18
CA LYS A 144 -1.29 -17.44 -10.34
C LYS A 144 -1.29 -18.96 -10.19
N GLY A 145 -2.27 -19.67 -10.73
CA GLY A 145 -2.40 -21.12 -10.60
C GLY A 145 -2.87 -21.59 -9.22
N TYR A 146 -3.58 -20.74 -8.47
CA TYR A 146 -4.05 -21.00 -7.11
C TYR A 146 -5.58 -21.05 -6.99
N GLU A 147 -6.31 -21.46 -8.03
CA GLU A 147 -7.78 -21.43 -8.05
C GLU A 147 -8.44 -22.24 -6.93
N ASN A 148 -7.77 -23.29 -6.45
CA ASN A 148 -8.34 -24.27 -5.51
C ASN A 148 -8.01 -24.00 -4.03
N ILE A 149 -7.33 -22.90 -3.71
CA ILE A 149 -6.91 -22.62 -2.32
C ILE A 149 -8.02 -21.97 -1.48
N ILE A 150 -9.14 -21.62 -2.09
CA ILE A 150 -10.26 -20.93 -1.47
C ILE A 150 -11.58 -21.51 -1.99
N GLU A 151 -12.58 -21.58 -1.13
CA GLU A 151 -13.95 -21.86 -1.55
C GLU A 151 -14.63 -20.55 -1.98
N PHE A 152 -15.11 -20.53 -3.22
CA PHE A 152 -15.99 -19.47 -3.71
C PHE A 152 -17.43 -19.86 -3.46
N ASP A 153 -18.15 -19.01 -2.74
CA ASP A 153 -19.54 -19.28 -2.35
C ASP A 153 -20.42 -19.48 -3.59
N LYS A 154 -21.16 -20.58 -3.64
CA LYS A 154 -22.15 -20.82 -4.70
C LYS A 154 -23.28 -19.81 -4.53
N GLU A 155 -23.55 -19.01 -5.57
CA GLU A 155 -24.60 -17.96 -5.59
C GLU A 155 -25.84 -18.35 -4.78
N LYS A 156 -25.91 -17.82 -3.54
CA LYS A 156 -27.09 -17.54 -2.73
C LYS A 156 -26.63 -17.16 -1.33
N THR A 157 -26.50 -15.86 -1.04
CA THR A 157 -27.00 -15.37 0.25
C THR A 157 -27.27 -13.88 0.20
N GLN A 158 -28.51 -13.52 0.56
CA GLN A 158 -28.86 -12.18 0.99
C GLN A 158 -27.96 -11.78 2.15
N ILE A 159 -27.49 -10.54 2.10
CA ILE A 159 -26.71 -9.88 3.15
C ILE A 159 -27.62 -9.77 4.39
N ASN A 160 -27.47 -10.69 5.34
CA ASN A 160 -27.91 -10.48 6.71
C ASN A 160 -26.69 -10.09 7.53
N ILE A 161 -26.66 -8.82 7.94
CA ILE A 161 -25.78 -8.34 9.00
C ILE A 161 -26.35 -8.91 10.29
N GLU A 162 -25.94 -10.12 10.66
CA GLU A 162 -26.10 -10.61 12.02
C GLU A 162 -24.79 -10.37 12.78
N ASN A 163 -24.87 -9.49 13.77
CA ASN A 163 -23.87 -9.35 14.83
C ASN A 163 -23.71 -10.72 15.51
N THR A 164 -22.77 -11.53 15.05
CA THR A 164 -22.41 -12.79 15.70
C THR A 164 -21.40 -12.49 16.80
N ASN A 165 -21.94 -12.06 17.95
CA ASN A 165 -21.34 -12.40 19.23
C ASN A 165 -21.60 -13.90 19.47
N GLU A 166 -20.86 -14.77 18.81
CA GLU A 166 -20.88 -16.21 19.12
C GLU A 166 -19.51 -16.64 19.68
N THR A 167 -19.44 -16.62 21.00
CA THR A 167 -18.52 -17.44 21.80
C THR A 167 -18.63 -18.90 21.37
N THR A 168 -17.70 -19.37 20.53
CA THR A 168 -17.46 -20.80 20.37
C THR A 168 -16.22 -21.17 21.16
N ALA A 169 -16.45 -21.80 22.32
CA ALA A 169 -15.40 -22.44 23.10
C ALA A 169 -14.85 -23.63 22.28
N VAL A 170 -13.62 -23.50 21.78
CA VAL A 170 -12.83 -24.62 21.28
C VAL A 170 -11.73 -24.87 22.31
N GLN A 171 -11.92 -25.90 23.14
CA GLN A 171 -10.82 -26.49 23.90
C GLN A 171 -9.81 -27.07 22.91
N ASN A 172 -8.63 -26.47 22.82
CA ASN A 172 -7.43 -27.14 22.36
C ASN A 172 -6.28 -26.83 23.31
N THR A 173 -5.84 -27.86 24.02
CA THR A 173 -4.75 -27.83 24.98
C THR A 173 -3.42 -27.79 24.22
N GLN A 174 -2.90 -26.60 23.97
CA GLN A 174 -1.48 -26.31 23.66
C GLN A 174 -1.33 -24.79 23.85
N GLN A 175 -0.34 -24.37 24.65
CA GLN A 175 -0.12 -22.98 25.11
C GLN A 175 -0.62 -21.92 24.11
N GLU A 176 -1.74 -21.27 24.44
CA GLU A 176 -2.31 -20.20 23.64
C GLU A 176 -1.34 -19.01 23.63
N GLU A 177 -0.62 -18.82 22.52
CA GLU A 177 -0.19 -17.47 22.15
C GLU A 177 -1.47 -16.65 21.96
N GLU A 178 -1.58 -15.48 22.61
CA GLU A 178 -2.68 -14.54 22.38
C GLU A 178 -2.83 -14.29 20.87
N LYS A 179 -3.87 -14.90 20.26
CA LYS A 179 -4.18 -14.71 18.84
C LYS A 179 -4.65 -13.29 18.56
N GLU A 180 -5.35 -12.70 19.53
CA GLU A 180 -5.89 -11.35 19.45
C GLU A 180 -5.17 -10.40 20.39
N VAL A 181 -4.80 -9.25 19.85
CA VAL A 181 -4.09 -8.18 20.52
C VAL A 181 -5.03 -7.00 20.69
N LYS A 182 -5.09 -6.47 21.91
CA LYS A 182 -5.85 -5.27 22.23
C LYS A 182 -5.02 -4.02 21.90
N ILE A 183 -5.50 -3.19 20.98
CA ILE A 183 -4.87 -1.93 20.57
C ILE A 183 -5.73 -0.76 21.01
N GLU A 184 -5.11 0.23 21.65
CA GLU A 184 -5.73 1.51 22.01
C GLU A 184 -5.68 2.50 20.85
N LEU A 185 -6.80 3.18 20.62
CA LEU A 185 -6.97 4.18 19.57
C LEU A 185 -6.99 5.60 20.16
N VAL A 186 -6.75 6.62 19.32
CA VAL A 186 -6.68 8.03 19.75
C VAL A 186 -7.96 8.51 20.46
N ASP A 187 -9.11 7.92 20.15
CA ASP A 187 -10.40 8.23 20.77
C ASP A 187 -10.60 7.54 22.14
N GLY A 188 -9.57 6.84 22.64
CA GLY A 188 -9.59 6.10 23.90
C GLY A 188 -10.31 4.74 23.81
N THR A 189 -10.80 4.36 22.64
CA THR A 189 -11.42 3.04 22.43
C THR A 189 -10.36 1.97 22.22
N TYR A 190 -10.75 0.72 22.49
CA TYR A 190 -9.91 -0.44 22.22
C TYR A 190 -10.51 -1.26 21.09
N LYS A 191 -9.65 -1.75 20.19
CA LYS A 191 -10.00 -2.74 19.18
C LYS A 191 -9.10 -3.96 19.31
N TYR A 192 -9.68 -5.13 19.05
CA TYR A 192 -8.98 -6.40 19.03
C TYR A 192 -8.57 -6.73 17.59
N TYR A 193 -7.31 -7.12 17.41
CA TYR A 193 -6.75 -7.43 16.10
C TYR A 193 -5.94 -8.71 16.16
N ASP A 194 -5.99 -9.50 15.09
CA ASP A 194 -5.11 -10.65 14.93
C ASP A 194 -3.64 -10.19 14.96
N LYS A 195 -2.84 -10.88 15.77
CA LYS A 195 -1.42 -10.58 15.99
C LYS A 195 -0.61 -10.58 14.68
N ASN A 196 -0.91 -11.49 13.76
CA ASN A 196 -0.19 -11.62 12.51
C ASN A 196 -0.64 -10.56 11.50
N LEU A 197 -1.90 -10.14 11.52
CA LEU A 197 -2.36 -9.00 10.73
C LEU A 197 -1.60 -7.72 11.12
N LEU A 198 -1.36 -7.48 12.42
CA LEU A 198 -0.57 -6.34 12.91
C LEU A 198 0.89 -6.35 12.41
N LYS A 199 1.43 -7.49 11.96
CA LYS A 199 2.75 -7.58 11.31
C LYS A 199 2.76 -7.02 9.89
N THR A 200 1.60 -6.75 9.31
CA THR A 200 1.45 -6.37 7.89
C THR A 200 0.87 -4.98 7.69
N GLU A 201 0.11 -4.47 8.65
CA GLU A 201 -0.59 -3.19 8.52
C GLU A 201 -0.70 -2.43 9.85
N PHE A 202 -1.24 -1.21 9.78
CA PHE A 202 -1.60 -0.35 10.90
C PHE A 202 -3.01 0.19 10.75
N ILE A 203 -3.62 0.55 11.87
CA ILE A 203 -5.01 0.99 11.91
C ILE A 203 -5.06 2.45 11.44
N GLU A 204 -5.76 2.69 10.33
CA GLU A 204 -5.95 4.03 9.78
C GLU A 204 -7.25 4.68 10.30
N PHE A 205 -7.28 6.02 10.37
CA PHE A 205 -8.52 6.75 10.59
C PHE A 205 -9.49 6.50 9.43
N GLU A 206 -10.68 5.98 9.74
CA GLU A 206 -11.75 5.82 8.77
C GLU A 206 -12.08 7.17 8.14
N ASN A 207 -12.08 7.25 6.80
CA ASN A 207 -12.40 8.47 6.04
C ASN A 207 -11.38 9.63 6.22
N SER A 208 -10.16 9.34 6.63
CA SER A 208 -9.08 10.33 6.60
C SER A 208 -8.79 10.78 5.16
N TYR A 209 -8.72 12.10 4.93
CA TYR A 209 -8.22 12.66 3.67
C TYR A 209 -6.71 12.48 3.51
N ILE A 210 -6.02 12.25 4.62
CA ILE A 210 -4.59 12.01 4.75
C ILE A 210 -4.33 10.51 4.58
N ASP A 211 -3.51 10.15 3.60
CA ASP A 211 -3.05 8.77 3.46
C ASP A 211 -2.09 8.43 4.62
N ASN A 212 -2.16 7.21 5.15
CA ASN A 212 -1.34 6.74 6.28
C ASN A 212 -1.64 7.44 7.62
N ASN A 213 -2.86 7.98 7.81
CA ASN A 213 -3.24 8.61 9.07
C ASN A 213 -3.51 7.55 10.14
N ILE A 214 -2.55 7.35 11.04
CA ILE A 214 -2.55 6.26 12.01
C ILE A 214 -3.45 6.61 13.20
N LYS A 215 -4.48 5.76 13.43
CA LYS A 215 -5.45 5.87 14.52
C LYS A 215 -4.96 5.26 15.84
N GLU A 216 -3.83 4.59 15.84
CA GLU A 216 -3.25 3.95 17.03
C GLU A 216 -2.59 4.98 17.97
N THR A 217 -2.75 4.79 19.28
CA THR A 217 -2.20 5.72 20.28
C THR A 217 -0.68 5.56 20.43
N ASN A 218 -0.20 4.32 20.47
CA ASN A 218 1.21 3.99 20.71
C ASN A 218 2.04 4.15 19.43
N VAL A 219 2.22 5.40 19.02
CA VAL A 219 3.07 5.80 17.89
C VAL A 219 4.29 6.53 18.42
N TYR A 220 5.46 6.25 17.85
CA TYR A 220 6.74 6.89 18.16
C TYR A 220 7.32 7.47 16.89
N TYR A 221 7.83 8.71 16.95
CA TYR A 221 8.43 9.38 15.81
C TYR A 221 9.90 9.68 16.07
N ILE A 222 10.78 9.10 15.25
CA ILE A 222 12.22 9.36 15.27
C ILE A 222 12.63 10.01 13.96
N GLN A 223 13.34 11.14 14.06
CA GLN A 223 13.87 11.86 12.91
C GLN A 223 15.38 11.70 12.87
N ALA A 224 15.94 11.34 11.72
CA ALA A 224 17.38 11.17 11.56
C ALA A 224 18.18 12.42 11.98
N ARG A 225 17.61 13.62 11.75
CA ARG A 225 18.10 14.87 12.31
C ARG A 225 16.97 15.67 12.95
N TYR A 226 17.12 16.03 14.21
CA TYR A 226 16.19 16.89 14.93
C TYR A 226 16.94 17.96 15.72
N ILE A 227 16.61 19.23 15.44
CA ILE A 227 17.39 20.40 15.88
C ILE A 227 18.84 20.21 15.38
N ASP A 228 19.82 20.29 16.28
CA ASP A 228 21.25 20.18 15.98
C ASP A 228 21.83 18.80 16.30
N LYS A 229 20.96 17.80 16.52
CA LYS A 229 21.38 16.43 16.84
C LYS A 229 21.03 15.46 15.72
N GLU A 230 21.95 14.54 15.46
CA GLU A 230 21.74 13.40 14.57
C GLU A 230 21.38 12.17 15.40
N TYR A 231 20.23 11.57 15.13
CA TYR A 231 19.72 10.41 15.86
C TYR A 231 20.03 9.14 15.07
N SER A 232 20.75 8.21 15.69
CA SER A 232 21.05 6.92 15.11
C SER A 232 19.87 5.96 15.30
N PHE A 233 19.22 5.59 14.19
CA PHE A 233 18.16 4.58 14.22
C PHE A 233 18.68 3.21 14.69
N GLU A 234 19.95 2.88 14.43
CA GLU A 234 20.57 1.65 14.95
C GLU A 234 20.66 1.66 16.48
N LYS A 235 21.17 2.74 17.07
CA LYS A 235 21.26 2.88 18.52
C LYS A 235 19.87 2.93 19.17
N PHE A 236 18.90 3.57 18.52
CA PHE A 236 17.51 3.54 18.95
C PHE A 236 16.96 2.10 19.01
N LYS A 237 17.22 1.27 17.98
CA LYS A 237 16.82 -0.14 17.96
C LYS A 237 17.41 -0.94 19.12
N GLU A 238 18.66 -0.66 19.50
CA GLU A 238 19.30 -1.30 20.64
C GLU A 238 18.64 -0.89 21.96
N VAL A 239 18.36 0.40 22.12
CA VAL A 239 17.74 0.95 23.34
C VAL A 239 16.36 0.34 23.57
N ILE A 240 15.49 0.32 22.56
CA ILE A 240 14.11 -0.19 22.72
C ILE A 240 14.07 -1.70 22.99
N LYS A 241 15.03 -2.46 22.45
CA LYS A 241 15.12 -3.92 22.65
C LYS A 241 15.65 -4.30 24.03
N THR A 242 16.58 -3.51 24.55
CA THR A 242 17.28 -3.82 25.81
C THR A 242 16.50 -3.33 27.03
N ASN A 243 15.80 -2.20 26.90
CA ASN A 243 15.20 -1.50 28.05
C ASN A 243 13.68 -1.63 28.13
N ASN A 244 13.03 -2.32 27.17
CA ASN A 244 11.57 -2.53 27.12
C ASN A 244 10.76 -1.22 27.29
N LEU A 245 11.22 -0.14 26.66
CA LEU A 245 10.71 1.22 26.87
C LEU A 245 9.42 1.53 26.13
N ILE A 246 9.14 0.79 25.06
CA ILE A 246 7.98 0.98 24.20
C ILE A 246 7.06 -0.23 24.31
N GLU A 247 5.75 0.01 24.29
CA GLU A 247 4.79 -1.08 24.37
C GLU A 247 4.96 -2.03 23.17
N ASN A 248 4.76 -3.33 23.40
CA ASN A 248 4.63 -4.28 22.29
C ASN A 248 3.48 -3.81 21.38
N TYR A 249 3.60 -4.07 20.08
CA TYR A 249 2.68 -3.65 19.01
C TYR A 249 2.71 -2.16 18.65
N SER A 250 3.60 -1.35 19.24
CA SER A 250 3.75 0.06 18.90
C SER A 250 4.15 0.31 17.44
N ILE A 251 3.73 1.45 16.90
CA ILE A 251 4.19 1.95 15.60
C ILE A 251 5.39 2.85 15.77
N ILE A 252 6.40 2.68 14.91
CA ILE A 252 7.56 3.54 14.85
C ILE A 252 7.65 4.17 13.47
N VAL A 253 7.54 5.50 13.42
CA VAL A 253 7.74 6.30 12.23
C VAL A 253 9.17 6.83 12.25
N HIS A 254 10.00 6.32 11.36
CA HIS A 254 11.36 6.78 11.16
C HIS A 254 11.42 7.71 9.95
N ASN A 255 11.58 9.01 10.20
CA ASN A 255 11.82 9.99 9.16
C ASN A 255 13.32 10.08 8.86
N ASN A 256 13.74 9.42 7.78
CA ASN A 256 15.11 9.40 7.29
C ASN A 256 15.34 10.41 6.14
N SER A 257 14.49 11.44 6.04
CA SER A 257 14.46 12.34 4.89
C SER A 257 15.78 13.04 4.60
N SER A 258 16.58 13.29 5.63
CA SER A 258 17.89 13.94 5.53
C SER A 258 18.99 13.03 4.95
N VAL A 259 18.75 11.72 4.85
CA VAL A 259 19.73 10.73 4.38
C VAL A 259 19.32 10.15 3.03
N ASP A 260 18.09 9.66 2.90
CA ASP A 260 17.62 8.94 1.69
C ASP A 260 16.28 9.42 1.16
N THR A 261 15.80 10.57 1.66
CA THR A 261 14.50 11.17 1.34
C THR A 261 13.28 10.28 1.63
N ARG A 262 13.42 9.23 2.48
CA ARG A 262 12.33 8.31 2.82
C ARG A 262 11.82 8.49 4.25
N LEU A 263 10.57 8.07 4.41
CA LEU A 263 9.93 7.84 5.69
C LEU A 263 9.56 6.35 5.78
N TYR A 264 9.96 5.71 6.86
CA TYR A 264 9.72 4.30 7.11
C TYR A 264 8.74 4.14 8.27
N ILE A 265 7.77 3.23 8.12
CA ILE A 265 6.83 2.87 9.16
C ILE A 265 7.10 1.43 9.56
N TYR A 266 7.42 1.23 10.84
CA TYR A 266 7.66 -0.07 11.44
C TYR A 266 6.60 -0.39 12.49
N ARG A 267 6.34 -1.69 12.67
CA ARG A 267 5.67 -2.25 13.84
C ARG A 267 6.73 -2.83 14.77
N PHE A 268 6.75 -2.42 16.03
CA PHE A 268 7.46 -3.13 17.08
C PHE A 268 6.57 -4.26 17.59
N ILE A 269 6.93 -5.51 17.31
CA ILE A 269 6.15 -6.69 17.70
C ILE A 269 7.09 -7.85 17.97
N ASP A 270 6.84 -8.59 19.05
CA ASP A 270 7.66 -9.74 19.46
C ASP A 270 9.16 -9.36 19.62
N ASN A 271 9.40 -8.16 20.18
CA ASN A 271 10.73 -7.56 20.34
C ASN A 271 11.51 -7.36 19.01
N LYS A 272 10.80 -7.25 17.89
CA LYS A 272 11.35 -7.04 16.55
C LYS A 272 10.69 -5.84 15.89
N LEU A 273 11.44 -5.15 15.02
CA LEU A 273 10.89 -4.15 14.12
C LEU A 273 10.59 -4.77 12.77
N ILE A 274 9.32 -4.79 12.41
CA ILE A 274 8.84 -5.24 11.11
C ILE A 274 8.49 -4.01 10.28
N MET A 275 9.11 -3.86 9.11
CA MET A 275 8.81 -2.75 8.20
C MET A 275 7.45 -2.97 7.54
N LEU A 276 6.50 -2.07 7.80
CA LEU A 276 5.16 -2.09 7.20
C LEU A 276 5.15 -1.35 5.86
N LYS A 277 5.78 -0.17 5.81
CA LYS A 277 5.72 0.73 4.66
C LYS A 277 6.98 1.58 4.52
N SER A 278 7.30 1.93 3.26
CA SER A 278 8.28 2.96 2.91
C SER A 278 7.62 3.99 2.00
N LEU A 279 7.76 5.25 2.37
CA LEU A 279 7.12 6.40 1.75
C LEU A 279 8.18 7.42 1.33
N ASP A 280 7.87 8.23 0.33
CA ASP A 280 8.63 9.43 0.03
C ASP A 280 8.33 10.49 1.11
N ALA A 281 9.36 10.98 1.80
CA ALA A 281 9.16 11.82 2.97
C ALA A 281 8.52 13.17 2.62
N ALA A 282 8.86 13.76 1.46
CA ALA A 282 8.31 15.04 1.02
C ALA A 282 6.78 14.99 0.87
N SER A 283 6.26 13.84 0.44
CA SER A 283 4.82 13.61 0.30
C SER A 283 4.06 13.50 1.64
N CYS A 284 4.75 13.36 2.78
CA CYS A 284 4.14 13.03 4.07
C CYS A 284 4.20 14.14 5.13
N VAL A 285 5.13 15.11 4.99
CA VAL A 285 5.41 16.11 6.04
C VAL A 285 4.19 16.98 6.38
N PHE A 286 3.39 17.37 5.40
CA PHE A 286 2.21 18.22 5.64
C PHE A 286 0.97 17.44 6.05
N GLU A 287 0.83 16.20 5.57
CA GLU A 287 -0.38 15.43 5.82
C GLU A 287 -0.39 14.80 7.23
N LEU A 288 0.78 14.54 7.83
CA LEU A 288 0.91 13.80 9.09
C LEU A 288 1.26 14.67 10.31
N ASP A 289 1.03 15.98 10.30
CA ASP A 289 1.56 16.87 11.36
C ASP A 289 1.09 16.51 12.78
N GLU A 290 -0.20 16.18 12.96
CA GLU A 290 -0.73 15.73 14.26
C GLU A 290 -0.09 14.41 14.71
N LEU A 291 0.07 13.45 13.78
CA LEU A 291 0.72 12.17 14.02
C LEU A 291 2.19 12.37 14.43
N ILE A 292 2.90 13.25 13.74
CA ILE A 292 4.29 13.60 14.03
C ILE A 292 4.40 14.22 15.42
N ARG A 293 3.50 15.15 15.76
CA ARG A 293 3.47 15.78 17.09
C ARG A 293 3.26 14.73 18.18
N ARG A 294 2.24 13.88 18.06
CA ARG A 294 1.96 12.80 19.01
C ARG A 294 3.14 11.83 19.13
N GLY A 295 3.68 11.38 18.00
CA GLY A 295 4.79 10.44 17.97
C GLY A 295 6.08 11.01 18.57
N ARG A 296 6.34 12.30 18.39
CA ARG A 296 7.48 12.99 19.00
C ARG A 296 7.31 13.11 20.51
N THR A 297 6.12 13.47 20.98
CA THR A 297 5.81 13.51 22.42
C THR A 297 6.11 12.17 23.07
N ASN A 298 5.55 11.08 22.54
CA ASN A 298 5.81 9.73 23.06
C ASN A 298 7.30 9.35 23.00
N PHE A 299 8.00 9.72 21.92
CA PHE A 299 9.44 9.47 21.80
C PHE A 299 10.22 10.16 22.93
N PHE A 300 10.04 11.47 23.13
CA PHE A 300 10.78 12.19 24.16
C PHE A 300 10.36 11.76 25.56
N GLU A 301 9.07 11.51 25.83
CA GLU A 301 8.62 11.05 27.15
C GLU A 301 9.22 9.69 27.56
N LYS A 302 9.39 8.75 26.62
CA LYS A 302 9.91 7.41 26.92
C LYS A 302 11.42 7.27 26.80
N LEU A 303 12.09 8.13 26.02
CA LEU A 303 13.50 7.96 25.66
C LEU A 303 14.41 9.10 26.11
N ASP A 304 13.91 10.10 26.85
CA ASP A 304 14.69 11.28 27.27
C ASP A 304 16.05 10.90 27.90
N GLU A 305 16.03 9.98 28.85
CA GLU A 305 17.21 9.50 29.57
C GLU A 305 18.24 8.78 28.65
N HIS A 306 17.79 8.31 27.49
CA HIS A 306 18.60 7.59 26.52
C HIS A 306 19.00 8.45 25.31
N ILE A 307 18.55 9.71 25.22
CA ILE A 307 18.83 10.58 24.07
C ILE A 307 20.33 10.67 23.80
N HIS A 308 21.15 10.86 24.85
CA HIS A 308 22.60 10.97 24.69
C HIS A 308 23.23 9.75 24.04
N TYR A 309 22.74 8.54 24.33
CA TYR A 309 23.21 7.34 23.66
C TYR A 309 22.77 7.32 22.21
N ILE A 310 21.49 7.60 21.95
CA ILE A 310 20.87 7.51 20.62
C ILE A 310 21.44 8.56 19.66
N THR A 311 21.91 9.70 20.16
CA THR A 311 22.52 10.77 19.36
C THR A 311 24.00 10.50 19.09
N ASN A 312 24.46 10.89 17.91
CA ASN A 312 25.88 10.85 17.53
C ASN A 312 26.61 12.15 17.88
#